data_AF-A0A8S0RBL2-F1
#
_entry.id   AF-A0A8S0RBL2-F1
#
_cell.length_a   1.000
_cell.length_b   1.000
_cell.length_c   1.000
_cell.angle_alpha   90.00
_cell.angle_beta   90.00
_cell.angle_gamma   90.00
#
_symmetry.space_group_name_H-M   'P 1'
#
loop_
_entity.id
_entity.type
_entity.pdbx_description
1 polymer ?
#
loop_
_entity_poly.entity_id
_entity_poly.type
_entity_poly.pdbx_seq_one_letter_code
_entity_poly.pdbx_strand_id
1 'polypeptide(L)'
;MKFGKEFKTHLEETLPEWRDKYLCYKPLKKLLKNIPVADPPTDRDGLAPPPPAAELHVWFVGILNEELEKFNDFYVDKEEDFIIRFQELKERIERVKEKGSGDGVFRSDTEFSEEIMDIRKDFVAIHGEMVLLKNYSSLNFAGLLKILKKYDKRTRGLLRLPYTQLAVHQPFFTTEPLTRLVHECEENLELLFPQEAEVVESTSIAQDKTDIIPRSPSSDCLETTLSLGEETVDIYRSTLAAIKAIKGLKKASSTYNPLSFSTLFGSVDNDITGAVTAENSPCDSFATLQNRDETNEDDAADASK
;
A
#
# COMPACT_ATOMS: atom_id res chain seq x y z
N MET A 1 -20.21 9.14 -8.70
CA MET A 1 -19.17 10.03 -9.27
C MET A 1 -18.20 10.58 -8.21
N LYS A 2 -17.96 9.87 -7.09
CA LYS A 2 -17.16 10.41 -5.97
C LYS A 2 -15.63 10.28 -6.15
N PHE A 3 -15.16 9.22 -6.80
CA PHE A 3 -13.74 8.93 -7.01
C PHE A 3 -12.88 10.12 -7.46
N GLY A 4 -13.31 10.90 -8.46
CA GLY A 4 -12.47 12.02 -8.94
C GLY A 4 -12.32 13.18 -7.95
N LYS A 5 -13.23 13.32 -6.97
CA LYS A 5 -13.09 14.27 -5.86
C LYS A 5 -12.20 13.67 -4.78
N GLU A 6 -12.47 12.43 -4.39
CA GLU A 6 -11.69 11.67 -3.41
C GLU A 6 -10.21 11.56 -3.81
N PHE A 7 -9.93 11.28 -5.09
CA PHE A 7 -8.56 11.24 -5.64
C PHE A 7 -7.85 12.59 -5.54
N LYS A 8 -8.56 13.70 -5.78
CA LYS A 8 -7.98 15.05 -5.66
C LYS A 8 -7.69 15.40 -4.20
N THR A 9 -8.64 15.13 -3.30
CA THR A 9 -8.45 15.34 -1.85
C THR A 9 -7.26 14.54 -1.35
N HIS A 10 -7.14 13.27 -1.77
CA HIS A 10 -5.99 12.46 -1.37
C HIS A 10 -4.66 13.03 -1.88
N LEU A 11 -4.61 13.56 -3.10
CA LEU A 11 -3.41 14.22 -3.62
C LEU A 11 -3.05 15.48 -2.81
N GLU A 12 -4.03 16.17 -2.23
CA GLU A 12 -3.77 17.31 -1.36
C GLU A 12 -3.24 16.87 0.02
N GLU A 13 -3.63 15.68 0.47
CA GLU A 13 -3.25 15.09 1.76
C GLU A 13 -1.97 14.23 1.70
N THR A 14 -1.42 13.96 0.50
CA THR A 14 -0.14 13.26 0.33
C THR A 14 1.03 14.24 0.27
N LEU A 15 2.25 13.70 0.29
CA LEU A 15 3.49 14.46 0.22
C LEU A 15 3.51 15.34 -1.05
N PRO A 16 3.80 16.65 -0.93
CA PRO A 16 3.80 17.58 -2.06
C PRO A 16 4.62 17.10 -3.27
N GLU A 17 5.76 16.46 -3.00
CA GLU A 17 6.74 15.98 -3.97
C GLU A 17 6.23 14.76 -4.76
N TRP A 18 5.19 14.08 -4.28
CA TRP A 18 4.65 12.88 -4.91
C TRP A 18 3.46 13.21 -5.82
N ARG A 19 2.87 14.41 -5.71
CA ARG A 19 1.57 14.76 -6.31
C ARG A 19 1.57 14.69 -7.84
N ASP A 20 2.66 15.08 -8.48
CA ASP A 20 2.84 15.07 -9.94
C ASP A 20 3.12 13.65 -10.47
N LYS A 21 3.56 12.74 -9.60
CA LYS A 21 3.82 11.33 -9.93
C LYS A 21 2.55 10.50 -10.00
N TYR A 22 1.44 10.97 -9.42
CA TYR A 22 0.15 10.30 -9.56
C TYR A 22 -0.45 10.46 -10.97
N LEU A 23 -1.44 9.62 -11.26
CA LEU A 23 -2.21 9.65 -12.50
C LEU A 23 -2.78 11.05 -12.77
N CYS A 24 -2.60 11.55 -13.99
CA CYS A 24 -3.19 12.79 -14.49
C CYS A 24 -4.70 12.66 -14.71
N TYR A 25 -5.45 12.25 -13.69
CA TYR A 25 -6.84 11.80 -13.79
C TYR A 25 -7.78 12.87 -14.32
N LYS A 26 -7.64 14.12 -13.88
CA LYS A 26 -8.51 15.23 -14.30
C LYS A 26 -8.28 15.62 -15.77
N PRO A 27 -7.04 15.84 -16.25
CA PRO A 27 -6.74 16.00 -17.67
C PRO A 27 -7.27 14.84 -18.53
N LEU A 28 -6.94 13.59 -18.20
CA LEU A 28 -7.39 12.40 -18.94
C LEU A 28 -8.91 12.32 -19.01
N LYS A 29 -9.59 12.56 -17.89
CA LYS A 29 -11.05 12.61 -17.86
C LYS A 29 -11.63 13.72 -18.73
N LYS A 30 -10.96 14.87 -18.87
CA LYS A 30 -11.39 15.97 -19.74
C LYS A 30 -11.19 15.59 -21.22
N LEU A 31 -10.04 15.02 -21.57
CA LEU A 31 -9.77 14.49 -22.91
C LEU A 31 -10.84 13.49 -23.34
N LEU A 32 -11.15 12.51 -22.49
CA LEU A 32 -12.17 11.49 -22.78
C LEU A 32 -13.60 12.06 -22.90
N LYS A 33 -13.89 13.24 -22.36
CA LYS A 33 -15.21 13.88 -22.54
C LYS A 33 -15.38 14.47 -23.93
N ASN A 34 -14.30 14.87 -24.56
CA ASN A 34 -14.30 15.52 -25.88
C ASN A 34 -14.36 14.50 -27.02
N ILE A 35 -14.13 13.22 -26.75
CA ILE A 35 -14.31 12.14 -27.71
C ILE A 35 -15.81 12.01 -28.03
N PRO A 36 -16.21 12.12 -29.32
CA PRO A 36 -17.57 11.85 -29.76
C PRO A 36 -18.01 10.45 -29.31
N VAL A 37 -19.25 10.32 -28.87
CA VAL A 37 -19.79 8.99 -28.55
C VAL A 37 -19.95 8.26 -29.89
N ALA A 38 -19.39 7.07 -30.02
CA ALA A 38 -19.60 6.26 -31.22
C ALA A 38 -21.09 5.95 -31.36
N ASP A 39 -21.70 6.38 -32.47
CA ASP A 39 -23.08 6.04 -32.81
C ASP A 39 -23.19 4.54 -33.11
N PRO A 40 -24.36 3.92 -32.86
CA PRO A 40 -24.59 2.53 -33.24
C PRO A 40 -24.42 2.36 -34.76
N PRO A 41 -23.88 1.22 -35.22
CA PRO A 41 -23.67 0.98 -36.65
C PRO A 41 -25.02 1.08 -37.36
N THR A 42 -25.16 2.10 -38.21
CA THR A 42 -26.26 2.20 -39.16
C THR A 42 -25.78 1.49 -40.41
N ASP A 43 -26.48 0.45 -40.85
CA ASP A 43 -26.17 -0.30 -42.08
C ASP A 43 -25.98 0.67 -43.26
N ARG A 44 -24.72 1.02 -43.58
CA ARG A 44 -24.36 1.70 -44.82
C ARG A 44 -23.11 1.07 -45.38
N ASP A 45 -23.28 0.69 -46.64
CA ASP A 45 -22.48 -0.18 -47.47
C ASP A 45 -21.10 0.40 -47.84
N GLY A 46 -20.17 -0.52 -48.12
CA GLY A 46 -18.80 -0.45 -48.67
C GLY A 46 -18.01 0.85 -48.87
N LEU A 47 -16.73 0.76 -48.45
CA LEU A 47 -15.48 1.34 -49.02
C LEU A 47 -14.76 2.48 -48.22
N ALA A 48 -13.78 2.06 -47.38
CA ALA A 48 -12.54 2.67 -46.80
C ALA A 48 -12.43 4.21 -46.54
N PRO A 49 -11.95 4.65 -45.36
CA PRO A 49 -10.61 4.36 -44.78
C PRO A 49 -10.68 3.69 -43.39
N PRO A 50 -9.56 3.16 -42.82
CA PRO A 50 -9.57 2.74 -41.42
C PRO A 50 -9.91 3.95 -40.54
N PRO A 51 -10.84 3.81 -39.57
CA PRO A 51 -11.56 4.97 -39.08
C PRO A 51 -10.70 5.78 -38.11
N PRO A 52 -10.99 7.09 -37.92
CA PRO A 52 -10.44 7.94 -36.84
C PRO A 52 -10.40 7.29 -35.44
N ALA A 53 -11.18 6.24 -35.22
CA ALA A 53 -11.15 5.39 -34.04
C ALA A 53 -9.84 4.63 -33.82
N ALA A 54 -9.13 4.21 -34.88
CA ALA A 54 -7.85 3.50 -34.77
C ALA A 54 -6.71 4.44 -34.35
N GLU A 55 -6.62 5.62 -34.97
CA GLU A 55 -5.66 6.65 -34.57
C GLU A 55 -5.92 7.15 -33.14
N LEU A 56 -7.18 7.38 -32.79
CA LEU A 56 -7.60 7.72 -31.43
C LEU A 56 -7.19 6.63 -30.43
N HIS A 57 -7.32 5.36 -30.81
CA HIS A 57 -6.94 4.22 -29.97
C HIS A 57 -5.44 4.19 -29.72
N VAL A 58 -4.64 4.26 -30.79
CA VAL A 58 -3.17 4.29 -30.70
C VAL A 58 -2.71 5.47 -29.84
N TRP A 59 -3.27 6.66 -30.08
CA TRP A 59 -2.97 7.86 -29.31
C TRP A 59 -3.31 7.70 -27.82
N PHE A 60 -4.50 7.17 -27.51
CA PHE A 60 -4.91 6.99 -26.12
C PHE A 60 -4.07 5.94 -25.39
N VAL A 61 -3.73 4.83 -26.06
CA VAL A 61 -2.82 3.82 -25.53
C VAL A 61 -1.43 4.42 -25.28
N GLY A 62 -0.93 5.27 -26.17
CA GLY A 62 0.32 6.01 -25.97
C GLY A 62 0.32 6.80 -24.66
N ILE A 63 -0.73 7.58 -24.39
CA ILE A 63 -0.85 8.33 -23.13
C ILE A 63 -0.90 7.41 -21.91
N LEU A 64 -1.61 6.27 -22.01
CA LEU A 64 -1.65 5.33 -20.89
C LEU A 64 -0.28 4.72 -20.62
N ASN A 65 0.50 4.43 -21.67
CA ASN A 65 1.85 3.89 -21.54
C ASN A 65 2.79 4.92 -20.90
N GLU A 66 2.72 6.19 -21.30
CA GLU A 66 3.48 7.28 -20.65
C GLU A 66 3.14 7.42 -19.16
N GLU A 67 1.85 7.35 -18.80
CA GLU A 67 1.45 7.37 -17.40
C GLU A 67 1.92 6.11 -16.65
N LEU A 68 1.96 4.95 -17.30
CA LEU A 68 2.41 3.68 -16.73
C LEU A 68 3.93 3.68 -16.47
N GLU A 69 4.71 4.17 -17.44
CA GLU A 69 6.15 4.35 -17.33
C GLU A 69 6.48 5.29 -16.16
N LYS A 70 5.81 6.45 -16.10
CA LYS A 70 5.93 7.37 -14.96
C LYS A 70 5.65 6.70 -13.61
N PHE A 71 4.65 5.81 -13.53
CA PHE A 71 4.35 5.11 -12.29
C PHE A 71 5.45 4.13 -11.91
N ASN A 72 5.98 3.40 -12.90
CA ASN A 72 7.04 2.43 -12.70
C ASN A 72 8.34 3.12 -12.28
N ASP A 73 8.75 4.17 -12.98
CA ASP A 73 9.98 4.91 -12.69
C ASP A 73 9.95 5.42 -11.24
N PHE A 74 8.89 6.13 -10.88
CA PHE A 74 8.76 6.66 -9.52
C PHE A 74 8.70 5.54 -8.46
N TYR A 75 8.00 4.44 -8.75
CA TYR A 75 7.86 3.36 -7.79
C TYR A 75 9.19 2.62 -7.55
N VAL A 76 9.90 2.27 -8.63
CA VAL A 76 11.18 1.57 -8.55
C VAL A 76 12.22 2.45 -7.88
N ASP A 77 12.34 3.72 -8.27
CA ASP A 77 13.25 4.68 -7.63
C ASP A 77 13.01 4.76 -6.11
N LYS A 78 11.74 4.78 -5.69
CA LYS A 78 11.39 4.84 -4.27
C LYS A 78 11.59 3.53 -3.53
N GLU A 79 11.28 2.41 -4.14
CA GLU A 79 11.52 1.09 -3.55
C GLU A 79 13.03 0.87 -3.31
N GLU A 80 13.87 1.26 -4.26
CA GLU A 80 15.34 1.22 -4.12
C GLU A 80 15.84 2.13 -3.00
N ASP A 81 15.38 3.39 -2.96
CA ASP A 81 15.69 4.33 -1.87
C ASP A 81 15.34 3.76 -0.49
N PHE A 82 14.17 3.13 -0.35
CA PHE A 82 13.77 2.50 0.91
C PHE A 82 14.64 1.31 1.28
N ILE A 83 15.02 0.46 0.32
CA ILE A 83 15.91 -0.68 0.58
C ILE A 83 17.26 -0.18 1.11
N ILE A 84 17.83 0.85 0.49
CA ILE A 84 19.12 1.43 0.88
C ILE A 84 19.02 2.05 2.28
N ARG A 85 18.06 2.96 2.49
CA ARG A 85 17.88 3.64 3.80
C ARG A 85 17.58 2.66 4.93
N PHE A 86 16.78 1.63 4.67
CA PHE A 86 16.46 0.62 5.66
C PHE A 86 17.69 -0.21 6.06
N GLN A 87 18.53 -0.56 5.10
CA GLN A 87 19.79 -1.26 5.36
C GLN A 87 20.77 -0.39 6.16
N GLU A 88 20.92 0.89 5.81
CA GLU A 88 21.74 1.84 6.55
C GLU A 88 21.30 1.99 8.01
N LEU A 89 19.98 2.01 8.25
CA LEU A 89 19.40 2.06 9.58
C LEU A 89 19.70 0.81 10.41
N LYS A 90 19.61 -0.40 9.82
CA LYS A 90 20.02 -1.64 10.48
C LYS A 90 21.49 -1.62 10.89
N GLU A 91 22.36 -1.14 10.01
CA GLU A 91 23.79 -1.05 10.33
C GLU A 91 24.07 0.00 11.41
N ARG A 92 23.30 1.10 11.44
CA ARG A 92 23.41 2.11 12.50
C ARG A 92 23.04 1.52 13.87
N ILE A 93 22.01 0.67 13.94
CA ILE A 93 21.67 -0.07 15.16
C ILE A 93 22.81 -0.95 15.63
N GLU A 94 23.40 -1.73 14.73
CA GLU A 94 24.48 -2.67 15.10
C GLU A 94 25.70 -1.93 15.65
N ARG A 95 26.10 -0.82 15.00
CA ARG A 95 27.17 0.04 15.49
C ARG A 95 26.90 0.59 16.89
N VAL A 96 25.66 0.96 17.18
CA VAL A 96 25.28 1.46 18.52
C VAL A 96 25.37 0.32 19.55
N LYS A 97 24.91 -0.89 19.22
CA LYS A 97 24.98 -2.08 20.10
C LYS A 97 26.42 -2.51 20.40
N GLU A 98 27.29 -2.54 19.39
CA GLU A 98 28.71 -2.89 19.54
C GLU A 98 29.42 -1.89 20.46
N LYS A 99 29.15 -0.59 20.29
CA LYS A 99 29.73 0.49 21.09
C LYS A 99 29.27 0.48 22.54
N GLY A 100 28.08 -0.06 22.84
CA GLY A 100 27.60 -0.27 24.21
C GLY A 100 28.23 -1.47 24.91
N SER A 101 28.84 -2.40 24.17
CA SER A 101 29.36 -3.68 24.69
C SER A 101 30.88 -3.72 24.90
N GLY A 102 31.63 -2.73 24.39
CA GLY A 102 33.11 -2.69 24.43
C GLY A 102 33.69 -1.53 25.26
N ASP A 103 34.44 -1.89 26.30
CA ASP A 103 35.49 -1.13 27.01
C ASP A 103 35.40 0.43 27.06
N GLY A 104 34.77 0.95 28.10
CA GLY A 104 35.49 1.81 29.07
C GLY A 104 35.92 3.23 28.70
N VAL A 105 35.53 3.82 27.57
CA VAL A 105 35.87 5.23 27.27
C VAL A 105 34.63 6.07 26.90
N PHE A 106 34.01 6.62 27.95
CA PHE A 106 33.06 7.74 28.02
C PHE A 106 32.32 8.11 26.70
N ARG A 107 31.21 7.43 26.44
CA ARG A 107 30.03 8.08 25.85
C ARG A 107 28.97 8.15 26.93
N SER A 108 28.36 9.32 27.15
CA SER A 108 27.37 9.45 28.22
C SER A 108 26.12 8.63 27.89
N ASP A 109 25.47 8.04 28.90
CA ASP A 109 24.20 7.30 28.71
C ASP A 109 23.15 8.15 27.97
N THR A 110 23.21 9.47 28.15
CA THR A 110 22.36 10.46 27.47
C THR A 110 22.61 10.50 25.96
N GLU A 111 23.86 10.55 25.50
CA GLU A 111 24.20 10.53 24.07
C GLU A 111 23.84 9.19 23.40
N PHE A 112 23.91 8.08 24.15
CA PHE A 112 23.46 6.78 23.67
C PHE A 112 21.94 6.71 23.52
N SER A 113 21.21 7.23 24.50
CA SER A 113 19.75 7.32 24.45
C SER A 113 19.27 8.22 23.31
N GLU A 114 19.91 9.37 23.09
CA GLU A 114 19.57 10.30 22.00
C GLU A 114 19.76 9.66 20.62
N GLU A 115 20.89 8.98 20.37
CA GLU A 115 21.14 8.33 19.09
C GLU A 115 20.15 7.19 18.80
N ILE A 116 19.74 6.45 19.82
CA ILE A 116 18.69 5.41 19.71
C ILE A 116 17.33 6.04 19.39
N MET A 117 17.00 7.18 19.99
CA MET A 117 15.76 7.92 19.69
C MET A 117 15.74 8.44 18.27
N ASP A 118 16.87 8.94 17.76
CA ASP A 118 16.98 9.37 16.36
C ASP A 118 16.75 8.21 15.40
N ILE A 119 17.38 7.07 15.66
CA ILE A 119 17.16 5.83 14.88
C ILE A 119 15.67 5.46 14.91
N ARG A 120 15.01 5.52 16.08
CA ARG A 120 13.56 5.26 16.17
C ARG A 120 12.76 6.15 15.24
N LYS A 121 13.05 7.45 15.27
CA LYS A 121 12.35 8.45 14.47
C LYS A 121 12.53 8.19 12.98
N ASP A 122 13.73 7.82 12.56
CA ASP A 122 14.04 7.48 11.18
C ASP A 122 13.30 6.19 10.73
N PHE A 123 13.23 5.16 11.58
CA PHE A 123 12.43 3.95 11.32
C PHE A 123 10.94 4.24 11.16
N VAL A 124 10.36 5.10 12.01
CA VAL A 124 8.95 5.51 11.89
C VAL A 124 8.72 6.31 10.62
N ALA A 125 9.66 7.18 10.24
CA ALA A 125 9.57 7.98 9.03
C ALA A 125 9.58 7.09 7.76
N ILE A 126 10.56 6.19 7.64
CA ILE A 126 10.68 5.29 6.49
C ILE A 126 9.48 4.33 6.41
N HIS A 127 8.96 3.84 7.55
CA HIS A 127 7.73 3.04 7.58
C HIS A 127 6.55 3.81 6.99
N GLY A 128 6.33 5.05 7.43
CA GLY A 128 5.28 5.92 6.89
C GLY A 128 5.41 6.14 5.38
N GLU A 129 6.63 6.40 4.89
CA GLU A 129 6.90 6.55 3.46
C GLU A 129 6.62 5.25 2.67
N MET A 130 7.00 4.08 3.19
CA MET A 130 6.69 2.79 2.55
C MET A 130 5.18 2.54 2.47
N VAL A 131 4.42 2.86 3.53
CA VAL A 131 2.96 2.77 3.53
C VAL A 131 2.35 3.73 2.50
N LEU A 132 2.91 4.94 2.36
CA LEU A 132 2.50 5.89 1.32
C LEU A 132 2.73 5.32 -0.07
N LEU A 133 3.84 4.61 -0.32
CA LEU A 133 4.13 4.00 -1.62
C LEU A 133 3.18 2.83 -1.96
N LYS A 134 2.79 2.01 -0.96
CA LYS A 134 1.73 0.98 -1.14
C LYS A 134 0.40 1.62 -1.55
N ASN A 135 0.06 2.76 -0.94
CA ASN A 135 -1.14 3.50 -1.28
C ASN A 135 -1.03 4.17 -2.66
N TYR A 136 0.14 4.68 -3.04
CA TYR A 136 0.43 5.22 -4.37
C TYR A 136 0.09 4.18 -5.45
N SER A 137 0.60 2.95 -5.32
CA SER A 137 0.29 1.83 -6.21
C SER A 137 -1.23 1.61 -6.34
N SER A 138 -1.90 1.46 -5.19
CA SER A 138 -3.34 1.19 -5.12
C SER A 138 -4.19 2.26 -5.80
N LEU A 139 -3.90 3.53 -5.54
CA LEU A 139 -4.68 4.65 -6.07
C LEU A 139 -4.43 4.88 -7.56
N ASN A 140 -3.20 4.75 -8.04
CA ASN A 140 -2.90 4.88 -9.46
C ASN A 140 -3.57 3.76 -10.27
N PHE A 141 -3.50 2.53 -9.78
CA PHE A 141 -4.21 1.42 -10.39
C PHE A 141 -5.74 1.64 -10.39
N ALA A 142 -6.31 2.18 -9.31
CA ALA A 142 -7.72 2.57 -9.25
C ALA A 142 -8.08 3.64 -10.27
N GLY A 143 -7.27 4.68 -10.35
CA GLY A 143 -7.41 5.74 -11.34
C GLY A 143 -7.41 5.18 -12.76
N LEU A 144 -6.43 4.33 -13.07
CA LEU A 144 -6.26 3.68 -14.38
C LEU A 144 -7.50 2.88 -14.76
N LEU A 145 -8.01 2.03 -13.87
CA LEU A 145 -9.24 1.26 -14.12
C LEU A 145 -10.46 2.15 -14.36
N LYS A 146 -10.57 3.29 -13.65
CA LYS A 146 -11.67 4.25 -13.87
C LYS A 146 -11.52 4.99 -15.21
N ILE A 147 -10.30 5.29 -15.64
CA ILE A 147 -10.00 5.93 -16.93
C ILE A 147 -10.30 4.95 -18.08
N LEU A 148 -9.80 3.72 -18.00
CA LEU A 148 -10.09 2.64 -18.96
C LEU A 148 -11.59 2.39 -19.10
N LYS A 149 -12.31 2.24 -17.98
CA LYS A 149 -13.79 2.08 -17.99
C LYS A 149 -14.50 3.26 -18.66
N LYS A 150 -13.95 4.48 -18.55
CA LYS A 150 -14.51 5.66 -19.18
C LYS A 150 -14.27 5.68 -20.68
N TYR A 151 -13.06 5.29 -21.12
CA TYR A 151 -12.73 5.14 -22.53
C TYR A 151 -13.65 4.13 -23.20
N ASP A 152 -13.72 2.89 -22.68
CA ASP A 152 -14.58 1.83 -23.24
C ASP A 152 -16.06 2.25 -23.30
N LYS A 153 -16.55 2.96 -22.28
CA LYS A 153 -17.94 3.47 -22.31
C LYS A 153 -18.18 4.49 -23.43
N ARG A 154 -17.17 5.28 -23.81
CA ARG A 154 -17.27 6.30 -24.85
C ARG A 154 -17.09 5.74 -26.26
N THR A 155 -16.13 4.84 -26.43
CA THR A 155 -15.75 4.27 -27.72
C THR A 155 -16.48 2.96 -28.04
N ARG A 156 -17.18 2.38 -27.07
CA ARG A 156 -17.71 1.00 -27.12
C ARG A 156 -16.62 -0.06 -27.34
N GLY A 157 -15.36 0.29 -27.08
CA GLY A 157 -14.22 -0.62 -27.14
C GLY A 157 -14.11 -1.54 -25.92
N LEU A 158 -13.09 -2.39 -25.94
CA LEU A 158 -12.80 -3.38 -24.90
C LEU A 158 -11.33 -3.29 -24.43
N LEU A 159 -10.78 -2.08 -24.34
CA LEU A 159 -9.37 -1.88 -23.97
C LEU A 159 -9.12 -2.18 -22.49
N ARG A 160 -10.13 -2.03 -21.62
CA ARG A 160 -9.94 -2.19 -20.18
C ARG A 160 -9.34 -3.55 -19.81
N LEU A 161 -9.85 -4.65 -20.36
CA LEU A 161 -9.41 -5.99 -19.98
C LEU A 161 -7.93 -6.23 -20.33
N PRO A 162 -7.49 -6.13 -21.60
CA PRO A 162 -6.10 -6.38 -21.96
C PRO A 162 -5.13 -5.40 -21.28
N TYR A 163 -5.51 -4.12 -21.12
CA TYR A 163 -4.64 -3.17 -20.44
C TYR A 163 -4.53 -3.44 -18.92
N THR A 164 -5.60 -3.94 -18.29
CA THR A 164 -5.54 -4.36 -16.88
C THR A 164 -4.59 -5.54 -16.71
N GLN A 165 -4.63 -6.52 -17.61
CA GLN A 165 -3.72 -7.66 -17.60
C GLN A 165 -2.26 -7.24 -17.78
N LEU A 166 -1.99 -6.24 -18.62
CA LEU A 166 -0.66 -5.65 -18.72
C LEU A 166 -0.24 -4.98 -17.41
N ALA A 167 -1.11 -4.15 -16.84
CA ALA A 167 -0.81 -3.31 -15.68
C ALA A 167 -0.53 -4.10 -14.39
N VAL A 168 -1.16 -5.26 -14.19
CA VAL A 168 -0.93 -6.09 -12.99
C VAL A 168 0.45 -6.78 -12.96
N HIS A 169 1.17 -6.76 -14.08
CA HIS A 169 2.54 -7.29 -14.18
C HIS A 169 3.60 -6.18 -14.21
N GLN A 170 3.21 -4.95 -13.92
CA GLN A 170 4.14 -3.82 -13.91
C GLN A 170 4.74 -3.61 -12.51
N PRO A 171 5.98 -3.09 -12.43
CA PRO A 171 6.67 -2.83 -11.16
C PRO A 171 5.82 -2.07 -10.14
N PHE A 172 5.12 -1.00 -10.55
CA PHE A 172 4.30 -0.20 -9.64
C PHE A 172 3.16 -0.98 -8.98
N PHE A 173 2.79 -2.16 -9.50
CA PHE A 173 1.72 -3.01 -8.98
C PHE A 173 2.25 -4.20 -8.17
N THR A 174 3.42 -4.74 -8.51
CA THR A 174 4.05 -5.87 -7.81
C THR A 174 4.70 -5.42 -6.50
N THR A 175 3.86 -5.18 -5.50
CA THR A 175 4.25 -4.57 -4.21
C THR A 175 4.74 -5.58 -3.16
N GLU A 176 5.00 -6.83 -3.54
CA GLU A 176 5.45 -7.88 -2.63
C GLU A 176 6.80 -7.56 -1.96
N PRO A 177 7.84 -7.06 -2.67
CA PRO A 177 9.10 -6.68 -2.04
C PRO A 177 8.92 -5.57 -1.00
N LEU A 178 8.25 -4.48 -1.38
CA LEU A 178 7.89 -3.40 -0.46
C LEU A 178 7.09 -3.89 0.75
N THR A 179 6.16 -4.83 0.55
CA THR A 179 5.36 -5.38 1.65
C THR A 179 6.23 -6.15 2.65
N ARG A 180 7.20 -6.93 2.17
CA ARG A 180 8.17 -7.60 3.07
C ARG A 180 9.01 -6.59 3.83
N LEU A 181 9.44 -5.52 3.17
CA LEU A 181 10.21 -4.45 3.80
C LEU A 181 9.43 -3.74 4.92
N VAL A 182 8.13 -3.49 4.71
CA VAL A 182 7.23 -2.94 5.73
C VAL A 182 7.16 -3.87 6.95
N HIS A 183 6.95 -5.17 6.76
CA HIS A 183 6.86 -6.12 7.87
C HIS A 183 8.18 -6.24 8.63
N GLU A 184 9.31 -6.30 7.91
CA GLU A 184 10.61 -6.32 8.57
C GLU A 184 10.86 -5.03 9.36
N CYS A 185 10.38 -3.88 8.86
CA CYS A 185 10.45 -2.61 9.57
C CYS A 185 9.59 -2.60 10.84
N GLU A 186 8.39 -3.18 10.79
CA GLU A 186 7.49 -3.34 11.94
C GLU A 186 8.12 -4.24 13.02
N GLU A 187 8.66 -5.39 12.64
CA GLU A 187 9.36 -6.30 13.54
C GLU A 187 10.56 -5.62 14.21
N ASN A 188 11.35 -4.85 13.46
CA ASN A 188 12.48 -4.09 14.02
C ASN A 188 12.01 -2.99 14.98
N LEU A 189 10.92 -2.28 14.66
CA LEU A 189 10.34 -1.28 15.56
C LEU A 189 9.87 -1.92 16.88
N GLU A 190 9.24 -3.10 16.83
CA GLU A 190 8.79 -3.83 18.02
C GLU A 190 9.97 -4.34 18.87
N LEU A 191 10.99 -4.91 18.25
CA LEU A 191 12.17 -5.45 18.94
C LEU A 191 13.02 -4.36 19.59
N LEU A 192 13.17 -3.21 18.94
CA LEU A 192 14.01 -2.11 19.41
C LEU A 192 13.28 -1.20 20.39
N PHE A 193 11.95 -1.15 20.32
CA PHE A 193 11.12 -0.30 21.16
C PHE A 193 9.88 -1.04 21.68
N PRO A 194 10.05 -2.08 22.53
CA PRO A 194 8.93 -2.76 23.15
C PRO A 194 8.02 -1.75 23.86
N GLN A 195 6.70 -1.90 23.70
CA GLN A 195 5.68 -0.94 24.19
C GLN A 195 5.68 -0.69 25.71
N GLU A 196 6.53 -1.37 26.49
CA GLU A 196 6.48 -1.44 27.95
C GLU A 196 7.69 -0.82 28.67
N ALA A 197 8.58 -0.10 27.98
CA ALA A 197 9.73 0.57 28.61
C ALA A 197 9.52 2.08 28.90
N GLU A 198 8.27 2.52 29.12
CA GLU A 198 7.96 3.88 29.60
C GLU A 198 6.90 3.89 30.72
N VAL A 199 6.95 2.92 31.63
CA VAL A 199 6.41 3.08 32.98
C VAL A 199 7.32 2.27 33.92
N VAL A 200 7.98 2.94 34.85
CA VAL A 200 8.88 2.42 35.91
C VAL A 200 10.38 2.67 35.65
N GLU A 201 10.78 3.93 35.82
CA GLU A 201 12.02 4.38 36.48
C GLU A 201 11.95 5.92 36.55
N SER A 202 11.98 6.64 37.66
CA SER A 202 12.22 6.34 39.07
C SER A 202 11.58 7.45 39.91
N THR A 203 10.69 7.13 40.85
CA THR A 203 10.55 7.91 42.10
C THR A 203 10.24 6.96 43.23
N SER A 204 11.24 6.73 44.07
CA SER A 204 11.19 5.99 45.31
C SER A 204 10.42 6.75 46.41
N ILE A 205 9.37 6.10 46.93
CA ILE A 205 8.96 5.95 48.36
C ILE A 205 9.11 7.17 49.31
N ALA A 206 7.98 7.75 49.78
CA ALA A 206 7.50 7.74 51.18
C ALA A 206 6.51 8.89 51.53
N GLN A 207 5.29 8.52 51.98
CA GLN A 207 4.35 9.11 52.99
C GLN A 207 4.14 10.66 53.02
N ASP A 208 2.93 11.23 53.11
CA ASP A 208 1.81 10.95 54.02
C ASP A 208 0.51 11.69 53.57
N LYS A 209 -0.64 11.29 54.12
CA LYS A 209 -2.07 11.68 53.92
C LYS A 209 -2.34 13.20 53.77
N THR A 210 -3.43 13.69 53.13
CA THR A 210 -4.86 13.52 53.50
C THR A 210 -5.82 14.15 52.45
N ASP A 211 -7.02 13.55 52.30
CA ASP A 211 -8.36 14.08 51.98
C ASP A 211 -8.85 14.63 50.60
N ILE A 212 -9.70 13.79 49.96
CA ILE A 212 -11.07 13.95 49.37
C ILE A 212 -11.41 15.21 48.51
N ILE A 213 -11.77 15.00 47.22
CA ILE A 213 -13.08 15.26 46.55
C ILE A 213 -12.97 14.86 45.04
N PRO A 214 -13.97 14.19 44.42
CA PRO A 214 -13.89 13.69 43.04
C PRO A 214 -14.43 14.70 42.00
N ARG A 215 -13.74 14.84 40.86
CA ARG A 215 -14.31 15.50 39.66
C ARG A 215 -13.80 14.83 38.37
N SER A 216 -14.75 14.66 37.45
CA SER A 216 -14.84 13.86 36.22
C SER A 216 -13.76 14.13 35.15
N PRO A 217 -13.64 13.26 34.11
CA PRO A 217 -12.45 13.14 33.29
C PRO A 217 -12.37 14.23 32.22
N SER A 218 -11.35 15.08 32.30
CA SER A 218 -10.85 15.84 31.14
C SER A 218 -9.83 14.98 30.42
N SER A 219 -10.15 14.67 29.17
CA SER A 219 -9.31 14.02 28.17
C SER A 219 -8.15 14.94 27.77
N ASP A 220 -7.14 15.06 28.62
CA ASP A 220 -5.83 15.62 28.28
C ASP A 220 -4.77 14.58 28.65
N CYS A 221 -4.44 13.72 27.68
CA CYS A 221 -3.24 12.90 27.73
C CYS A 221 -2.88 12.46 26.31
N LEU A 222 -2.14 13.32 25.60
CA LEU A 222 -1.14 12.98 24.56
C LEU A 222 -0.61 14.28 23.94
N GLU A 223 0.04 15.10 24.76
CA GLU A 223 0.99 16.12 24.28
C GLU A 223 2.37 15.78 24.87
N THR A 224 2.88 14.58 24.55
CA THR A 224 4.33 14.41 24.48
C THR A 224 4.75 14.92 23.11
N THR A 225 4.77 16.24 22.95
CA THR A 225 5.54 16.90 21.88
C THR A 225 7.02 16.66 22.14
N LEU A 226 7.47 15.43 21.86
CA LEU A 226 8.82 15.21 21.37
C LEU A 226 8.97 16.10 20.14
N SER A 227 10.13 16.73 19.98
CA SER A 227 10.50 17.57 18.84
C SER A 227 10.54 16.74 17.54
N LEU A 228 9.35 16.31 17.09
CA LEU A 228 9.11 15.62 15.85
C LEU A 228 9.30 16.69 14.77
N GLY A 229 10.25 16.46 13.86
CA GLY A 229 10.54 17.42 12.80
C GLY A 229 9.28 17.65 11.96
N GLU A 230 9.15 18.83 11.37
CA GLU A 230 7.99 19.20 10.53
C GLU A 230 7.71 18.13 9.45
N GLU A 231 8.77 17.59 8.84
CA GLU A 231 8.73 16.50 7.86
C GLU A 231 8.10 15.19 8.40
N THR A 232 8.48 14.77 9.60
CA THR A 232 7.94 13.56 10.23
C THR A 232 6.46 13.69 10.60
N VAL A 233 6.00 14.90 10.93
CA VAL A 233 4.57 15.19 11.18
C VAL A 233 3.77 15.08 9.88
N ASP A 234 4.31 15.58 8.78
CA ASP A 234 3.67 15.52 7.47
C ASP A 234 3.59 14.10 6.91
N ILE A 235 4.64 13.29 7.09
CA ILE A 235 4.63 11.86 6.77
C ILE A 235 3.53 11.15 7.57
N TYR A 236 3.45 11.39 8.88
CA TYR A 236 2.43 10.76 9.72
C TYR A 236 1.00 11.12 9.29
N ARG A 237 0.74 12.42 9.07
CA ARG A 237 -0.56 12.92 8.58
C ARG A 237 -0.93 12.27 7.25
N SER A 238 0.02 12.26 6.30
CA SER A 238 -0.16 11.69 4.97
C SER A 238 -0.44 10.19 5.05
N THR A 239 0.27 9.47 5.92
CA THR A 239 0.11 8.03 6.15
C THR A 239 -1.28 7.71 6.68
N LEU A 240 -1.78 8.47 7.66
CA LEU A 240 -3.15 8.30 8.17
C LEU A 240 -4.20 8.55 7.08
N ALA A 241 -3.98 9.53 6.20
CA ALA A 241 -4.86 9.79 5.06
C ALA A 241 -4.85 8.63 4.05
N ALA A 242 -3.66 8.08 3.75
CA ALA A 242 -3.49 6.90 2.90
C ALA A 242 -4.24 5.66 3.44
N ILE A 243 -4.08 5.35 4.72
CA ILE A 243 -4.78 4.23 5.35
C ILE A 243 -6.31 4.40 5.25
N LYS A 244 -6.82 5.61 5.49
CA LYS A 244 -8.25 5.92 5.33
C LYS A 244 -8.72 5.76 3.88
N ALA A 245 -7.92 6.19 2.91
CA ALA A 245 -8.23 6.08 1.49
C ALA A 245 -8.37 4.61 1.05
N ILE A 246 -7.42 3.75 1.43
CA ILE A 246 -7.45 2.30 1.13
C ILE A 246 -8.71 1.66 1.72
N LYS A 247 -9.02 1.93 3.01
CA LYS A 247 -10.25 1.41 3.65
C LYS A 247 -11.52 1.85 2.90
N GLY A 248 -11.54 3.07 2.37
CA GLY A 248 -12.64 3.56 1.53
C GLY A 248 -12.78 2.84 0.18
N LEU A 249 -11.65 2.56 -0.50
CA LEU A 249 -11.65 1.82 -1.77
C LEU A 249 -12.18 0.39 -1.60
N LYS A 250 -11.82 -0.28 -0.51
CA LYS A 250 -12.26 -1.66 -0.19
C LYS A 250 -13.77 -1.75 0.04
N LYS A 251 -14.33 -0.87 0.87
CA LYS A 251 -15.78 -0.83 1.18
C LYS A 251 -16.68 -0.60 -0.05
N ALA A 252 -16.15 0.02 -1.11
CA ALA A 252 -16.92 0.34 -2.31
C ALA A 252 -17.06 -0.84 -3.31
N SER A 253 -16.36 -1.96 -3.09
CA SER A 253 -16.34 -3.10 -4.02
C SER A 253 -17.14 -4.29 -3.46
N SER A 254 -18.46 -4.15 -3.37
CA SER A 254 -19.39 -5.15 -2.78
C SER A 254 -19.69 -6.37 -3.68
N THR A 255 -19.05 -6.51 -4.84
CA THR A 255 -19.29 -7.61 -5.79
C THR A 255 -17.99 -8.37 -6.07
N TYR A 256 -18.01 -9.68 -5.86
CA TYR A 256 -16.89 -10.57 -6.17
C TYR A 256 -16.61 -10.58 -7.68
N ASN A 257 -15.41 -10.14 -8.06
CA ASN A 257 -14.88 -10.21 -9.43
C ASN A 257 -13.37 -10.42 -9.29
N PRO A 258 -12.73 -11.36 -10.00
CA PRO A 258 -11.29 -11.61 -9.90
C PRO A 258 -10.42 -10.35 -10.13
N LEU A 259 -10.91 -9.38 -10.91
CA LEU A 259 -10.26 -8.08 -11.14
C LEU A 259 -10.80 -6.94 -10.25
N SER A 260 -11.40 -7.27 -9.11
CA SER A 260 -11.90 -6.28 -8.16
C SER A 260 -10.78 -5.74 -7.29
N PHE A 261 -10.93 -4.52 -6.77
CA PHE A 261 -9.98 -3.97 -5.80
C PHE A 261 -9.88 -4.84 -4.54
N SER A 262 -10.99 -5.46 -4.13
CA SER A 262 -11.00 -6.32 -2.95
C SER A 262 -10.24 -7.63 -3.17
N THR A 263 -10.23 -8.19 -4.38
CA THR A 263 -9.46 -9.41 -4.68
C THR A 263 -7.99 -9.10 -4.91
N LEU A 264 -7.69 -7.98 -5.59
CA LEU A 264 -6.31 -7.58 -5.90
C LEU A 264 -5.55 -7.04 -4.68
N PHE A 265 -6.24 -6.40 -3.73
CA PHE A 265 -5.63 -5.79 -2.53
C PHE A 265 -6.15 -6.37 -1.21
N GLY A 266 -6.99 -7.40 -1.24
CA GLY A 266 -7.58 -8.04 -0.04
C GLY A 266 -6.63 -8.98 0.70
N SER A 267 -5.62 -9.53 0.02
CA SER A 267 -4.59 -10.36 0.67
C SER A 267 -3.67 -9.56 1.59
N VAL A 268 -3.70 -8.22 1.53
CA VAL A 268 -2.76 -7.34 2.25
C VAL A 268 -3.26 -7.00 3.67
N ASP A 269 -4.49 -7.37 4.05
CA ASP A 269 -5.11 -6.94 5.32
C ASP A 269 -4.87 -7.85 6.53
N ASN A 270 -4.40 -9.09 6.38
CA ASN A 270 -4.08 -9.88 7.56
C ASN A 270 -2.87 -9.31 8.33
N ASP A 271 -2.03 -8.51 7.66
CA ASP A 271 -0.73 -8.13 8.22
C ASP A 271 -0.54 -6.61 8.41
N ILE A 272 -1.41 -5.73 7.88
CA ILE A 272 -1.29 -4.25 8.05
C ILE A 272 -1.91 -3.76 9.38
N THR A 273 -2.77 -4.56 10.00
CA THR A 273 -3.36 -4.19 11.29
C THR A 273 -2.71 -5.03 12.37
N GLY A 274 -1.66 -4.50 13.01
CA GLY A 274 -1.10 -5.07 14.24
C GLY A 274 -2.23 -5.52 15.17
N ALA A 275 -2.28 -6.82 15.40
CA ALA A 275 -3.35 -7.48 16.11
C ALA A 275 -3.27 -7.13 17.61
N VAL A 276 -4.05 -6.14 18.02
CA VAL A 276 -4.52 -6.05 19.40
C VAL A 276 -5.99 -6.45 19.42
N THR A 277 -6.23 -7.61 20.03
CA THR A 277 -7.46 -8.17 20.61
C THR A 277 -8.07 -9.43 19.97
N ALA A 278 -8.06 -10.46 20.83
CA ALA A 278 -9.03 -11.52 21.04
C ALA A 278 -9.04 -12.71 20.07
N GLU A 279 -8.32 -13.75 20.50
CA GLU A 279 -8.70 -15.15 20.36
C GLU A 279 -10.23 -15.39 20.42
N ASN A 280 -10.75 -16.07 19.39
CA ASN A 280 -11.60 -17.26 19.44
C ASN A 280 -12.46 -17.39 18.17
N SER A 281 -12.05 -18.22 17.20
CA SER A 281 -12.94 -19.16 16.50
C SER A 281 -12.22 -19.97 15.40
N PRO A 282 -12.65 -21.22 15.14
CA PRO A 282 -11.85 -22.22 14.42
C PRO A 282 -12.02 -22.11 12.90
N CYS A 283 -10.91 -22.16 12.17
CA CYS A 283 -10.93 -22.49 10.74
C CYS A 283 -10.68 -23.99 10.58
N ASP A 284 -11.76 -24.71 10.31
CA ASP A 284 -11.72 -26.07 9.82
C ASP A 284 -11.84 -26.08 8.29
N SER A 285 -11.10 -27.02 7.68
CA SER A 285 -11.19 -27.51 6.31
C SER A 285 -10.73 -26.63 5.14
N PHE A 286 -9.64 -27.05 4.51
CA PHE A 286 -9.73 -27.60 3.15
C PHE A 286 -8.72 -28.74 3.02
N ALA A 287 -9.22 -29.96 3.27
CA ALA A 287 -8.56 -31.19 2.94
C ALA A 287 -8.62 -31.40 1.41
N THR A 288 -7.47 -31.78 0.88
CA THR A 288 -7.19 -32.17 -0.50
C THR A 288 -8.21 -33.18 -1.03
N LEU A 289 -9.00 -32.77 -2.02
CA LEU A 289 -9.68 -33.67 -2.94
C LEU A 289 -8.65 -34.23 -3.94
N GLN A 290 -8.01 -35.33 -3.57
CA GLN A 290 -7.47 -36.30 -4.51
C GLN A 290 -8.07 -37.65 -4.15
N ASN A 291 -8.98 -38.13 -5.00
CA ASN A 291 -9.17 -39.55 -5.37
C ASN A 291 -10.58 -39.73 -5.95
N ARG A 292 -10.64 -39.83 -7.28
CA ARG A 292 -11.57 -40.74 -7.96
C ARG A 292 -11.10 -40.97 -9.39
N ASP A 293 -10.36 -42.04 -9.60
CA ASP A 293 -10.51 -42.92 -10.76
C ASP A 293 -9.64 -44.17 -10.56
N GLU A 294 -10.25 -45.20 -9.94
CA GLU A 294 -9.91 -46.60 -10.19
C GLU A 294 -11.21 -47.40 -10.14
N THR A 295 -11.63 -47.90 -11.30
CA THR A 295 -12.38 -49.15 -11.40
C THR A 295 -11.70 -50.00 -12.46
N ASN A 296 -11.27 -51.17 -11.99
CA ASN A 296 -10.58 -52.24 -12.67
C ASN A 296 -11.33 -52.75 -13.90
N GLU A 297 -10.59 -53.22 -14.90
CA GLU A 297 -10.95 -54.47 -15.57
C GLU A 297 -9.68 -55.26 -15.91
N ASP A 298 -9.69 -56.51 -15.46
CA ASP A 298 -8.62 -57.49 -15.42
C ASP A 298 -8.26 -58.09 -16.79
N ASP A 299 -7.01 -58.56 -16.86
CA ASP A 299 -6.49 -59.78 -17.50
C ASP A 299 -7.07 -60.27 -18.84
N ALA A 300 -6.19 -60.30 -19.86
CA ALA A 300 -5.85 -61.56 -20.54
C ALA A 300 -4.59 -61.40 -21.39
N ALA A 301 -3.51 -62.05 -20.95
CA ALA A 301 -2.34 -62.34 -21.77
C ALA A 301 -2.45 -63.75 -22.39
N ASP A 302 -2.09 -63.80 -23.67
CA ASP A 302 -1.28 -64.82 -24.33
C ASP A 302 -1.89 -66.10 -24.96
N ALA A 303 -1.40 -66.32 -26.19
CA ALA A 303 -1.05 -67.54 -26.90
C ALA A 303 -2.08 -68.63 -27.33
N SER A 304 -1.94 -68.95 -28.63
CA SER A 304 -2.01 -70.30 -29.26
C SER A 304 -3.38 -70.94 -29.53
N LYS A 305 -3.87 -70.84 -30.77
CA LYS A 305 -3.80 -71.90 -31.81
C LYS A 305 -4.53 -71.47 -33.08
#